data_AF-A0A3M1CYA5-F1
#
_entry.id   AF-A0A3M1CYA5-F1
#
_cell.length_a   1.000
_cell.length_b   1.000
_cell.length_c   1.000
_cell.angle_alpha   90.00
_cell.angle_beta   90.00
_cell.angle_gamma   90.00
#
_symmetry.space_group_name_H-M   'P 1'
#
loop_
_entity.id
_entity.type
_entity.pdbx_description
1 polymer ?
#
loop_
_entity_poly.entity_id
_entity_poly.type
_entity_poly.pdbx_seq_one_letter_code
_entity_poly.pdbx_strand_id
1 'polypeptide(L)'
;MAAAVAFLVSLPGEGRAQMERHGPQWANTVKQSGAGEEGRLVLQSGDQKMISRPGLVEVVVSSGAADIEKAGENSFVLVGMEEGRAEILLRFENGTTESMVVEVVRPPCWLERECEQLLGRQACDKLVILQVQDRIVVRGTIEDAQTLARFRRLCANFPEVVDLTEVSPAVLDAAVAAMNAELQRAGLDGVRARRVGSKVLLEGSVSDELERKRARLIVEAYWEKAVGEGR
;
A
#
# COMPACT_ATOMS: atom_id res chain seq x y z
N MET A 1 -38.12 -9.90 -34.82
CA MET A 1 -36.99 -9.10 -35.33
C MET A 1 -36.07 -8.83 -34.16
N ALA A 2 -34.91 -9.49 -34.11
CA ALA A 2 -33.94 -9.33 -33.02
C ALA A 2 -33.01 -8.15 -33.35
N ALA A 3 -33.00 -7.13 -32.49
CA ALA A 3 -32.11 -5.99 -32.63
C ALA A 3 -30.82 -6.28 -31.85
N ALA A 4 -29.73 -6.52 -32.57
CA ALA A 4 -28.39 -6.53 -32.01
C ALA A 4 -27.90 -5.08 -31.90
N VAL A 5 -27.56 -4.64 -30.69
CA VAL A 5 -27.01 -3.31 -30.44
C VAL A 5 -25.67 -3.48 -29.74
N ALA A 6 -24.58 -3.23 -30.46
CA ALA A 6 -23.22 -3.16 -29.93
C ALA A 6 -22.84 -1.69 -29.71
N PHE A 7 -22.38 -1.35 -28.52
CA PHE A 7 -21.78 -0.03 -28.24
C PHE A 7 -20.33 -0.21 -27.78
N LEU A 8 -19.46 0.62 -28.35
CA LEU A 8 -18.01 0.59 -28.23
C LEU A 8 -17.56 1.96 -27.72
N VAL A 9 -16.67 2.01 -26.73
CA VAL A 9 -16.05 3.27 -26.28
C VAL A 9 -14.53 3.04 -26.20
N SER A 10 -13.75 3.96 -26.77
CA SER A 10 -12.37 3.72 -27.21
C SER A 10 -11.37 4.85 -26.87
N LEU A 11 -10.08 4.46 -26.85
CA LEU A 11 -8.79 5.21 -27.00
C LEU A 11 -8.13 5.86 -25.77
N PRO A 12 -6.79 6.14 -25.80
CA PRO A 12 -5.60 5.46 -26.39
C PRO A 12 -4.63 5.01 -25.25
N GLY A 13 -3.53 4.23 -25.35
CA GLY A 13 -2.57 3.85 -26.38
C GLY A 13 -1.36 3.21 -25.64
N GLU A 14 -0.70 2.22 -26.28
CA GLU A 14 0.72 1.78 -26.19
C GLU A 14 1.46 1.72 -24.82
N GLY A 15 2.28 0.73 -24.46
CA GLY A 15 3.01 -0.29 -25.21
C GLY A 15 3.74 -1.24 -24.24
N ARG A 16 4.20 -2.37 -24.76
CA ARG A 16 4.83 -3.47 -24.02
C ARG A 16 6.30 -3.19 -23.71
N ALA A 17 6.77 -3.59 -22.53
CA ALA A 17 8.16 -3.99 -22.30
C ALA A 17 8.23 -5.14 -21.27
N GLN A 18 9.04 -6.14 -21.60
CA GLN A 18 9.47 -7.27 -20.78
C GLN A 18 10.66 -6.90 -19.87
N MET A 19 11.03 -7.86 -19.00
CA MET A 19 12.23 -7.96 -18.16
C MET A 19 12.07 -7.32 -16.77
N GLU A 20 12.65 -7.83 -15.70
CA GLU A 20 13.22 -9.14 -15.35
C GLU A 20 13.20 -9.20 -13.81
N ARG A 21 13.16 -10.41 -13.29
CA ARG A 21 13.08 -10.73 -11.86
C ARG A 21 14.34 -10.22 -11.15
N HIS A 22 14.19 -9.56 -10.00
CA HIS A 22 15.07 -9.70 -8.83
C HIS A 22 14.40 -9.02 -7.63
N GLY A 23 13.87 -9.83 -6.71
CA GLY A 23 13.41 -9.34 -5.39
C GLY A 23 14.50 -9.55 -4.35
N PRO A 24 14.51 -8.76 -3.26
CA PRO A 24 15.09 -9.21 -2.01
C PRO A 24 14.03 -9.31 -0.91
N GLN A 25 14.07 -10.48 -0.26
CA GLN A 25 13.42 -10.81 1.00
C GLN A 25 13.87 -9.86 2.11
N TRP A 26 12.92 -9.34 2.87
CA TRP A 26 13.12 -9.05 4.27
C TRP A 26 11.77 -9.12 4.99
N ALA A 27 11.48 -10.29 5.55
CA ALA A 27 10.56 -10.37 6.68
C ALA A 27 11.39 -9.99 7.91
N ASN A 28 10.89 -9.06 8.73
CA ASN A 28 11.20 -9.18 10.15
C ASN A 28 9.98 -8.89 11.02
N THR A 29 9.83 -9.86 11.91
CA THR A 29 8.96 -9.99 13.06
C THR A 29 9.58 -9.21 14.20
N VAL A 30 8.78 -8.39 14.87
CA VAL A 30 9.18 -7.75 16.12
C VAL A 30 9.26 -8.82 17.20
N LYS A 31 10.48 -9.08 17.69
CA LYS A 31 10.72 -9.60 19.03
C LYS A 31 11.75 -8.70 19.70
N GLN A 32 11.32 -8.03 20.75
CA GLN A 32 12.22 -7.51 21.77
C GLN A 32 12.88 -8.70 22.46
N SER A 33 14.21 -8.72 22.46
CA SER A 33 15.06 -9.33 23.47
C SER A 33 16.47 -8.77 23.29
N GLY A 34 17.10 -8.37 24.40
CA GLY A 34 18.45 -7.81 24.40
C GLY A 34 19.53 -8.79 23.96
N ALA A 35 20.73 -8.22 23.80
CA ALA A 35 22.01 -8.79 23.39
C ALA A 35 22.32 -8.74 21.88
N GLY A 36 23.22 -7.81 21.52
CA GLY A 36 24.18 -7.98 20.42
C GLY A 36 23.68 -7.85 18.99
N GLU A 37 23.31 -6.65 18.56
CA GLU A 37 23.62 -6.17 17.20
C GLU A 37 24.53 -4.95 17.38
N GLU A 38 25.84 -5.17 17.36
CA GLU A 38 26.81 -4.08 17.43
C GLU A 38 26.62 -3.15 16.22
N GLY A 39 26.26 -1.90 16.51
CA GLY A 39 26.35 -0.80 15.56
C GLY A 39 25.09 -0.45 14.76
N ARG A 40 23.88 -0.94 15.07
CA ARG A 40 22.64 -0.43 14.44
C ARG A 40 21.56 -0.08 15.45
N LEU A 41 21.01 1.12 15.33
CA LEU A 41 19.92 1.63 16.14
C LEU A 41 18.83 2.22 15.24
N VAL A 42 17.56 1.91 15.51
CA VAL A 42 16.41 2.49 14.79
C VAL A 42 15.65 3.43 15.72
N LEU A 43 15.33 4.63 15.24
CA LEU A 43 14.52 5.65 15.92
C LEU A 43 13.42 6.17 15.01
N GLN A 44 12.30 6.63 15.56
CA GLN A 44 11.35 7.43 14.78
C GLN A 44 11.75 8.91 14.80
N SER A 45 11.39 9.67 13.76
CA SER A 45 11.51 11.14 13.82
C SER A 45 10.71 11.67 15.02
N GLY A 46 11.36 12.47 15.85
CA GLY A 46 10.84 12.97 17.13
C GLY A 46 11.12 12.07 18.35
N ASP A 47 11.56 10.82 18.16
CA ASP A 47 11.93 9.95 19.29
C ASP A 47 13.26 10.38 19.92
N GLN A 48 13.39 10.09 21.21
CA GLN A 48 14.60 10.33 21.99
C GLN A 48 15.05 9.04 22.68
N LYS A 49 16.35 8.74 22.63
CA LYS A 49 16.93 7.60 23.34
C LYS A 49 18.17 8.01 24.10
N MET A 50 18.16 7.76 25.41
CA MET A 50 19.33 7.93 26.25
C MET A 50 20.31 6.76 26.04
N ILE A 51 21.56 7.09 25.78
CA ILE A 51 22.65 6.14 25.63
C ILE A 51 23.70 6.45 26.70
N SER A 52 24.01 5.44 27.52
CA SER A 52 25.04 5.51 28.55
C SER A 52 26.16 4.54 28.23
N ARG A 53 27.38 5.08 28.11
CA ARG A 53 28.59 4.33 27.74
C ARG A 53 29.72 4.72 28.69
N PRO A 54 30.15 3.83 29.59
CA PRO A 54 31.25 4.12 30.51
C PRO A 54 32.53 4.50 29.76
N GLY A 55 33.21 5.54 30.24
CA GLY A 55 34.45 6.03 29.63
C GLY A 55 34.25 6.71 28.27
N LEU A 56 33.04 7.17 27.96
CA LEU A 56 32.77 7.95 26.76
C LEU A 56 33.33 9.37 26.92
N VAL A 57 34.16 9.80 25.98
CA VAL A 57 34.82 11.12 25.99
C VAL A 57 34.20 12.05 24.96
N GLU A 58 33.87 11.50 23.79
CA GLU A 58 33.43 12.29 22.66
C GLU A 58 32.45 11.50 21.80
N VAL A 59 31.49 12.23 21.24
CA VAL A 59 30.50 11.70 20.30
C VAL A 59 30.47 12.60 19.08
N VAL A 60 30.55 11.99 17.91
CA VAL A 60 30.44 12.68 16.62
C VAL A 60 29.29 12.06 15.84
N VAL A 61 28.40 12.89 15.28
CA VAL A 61 27.30 12.46 14.41
C VAL A 61 27.55 12.96 13.00
N SER A 62 27.33 12.10 12.00
CA SER A 62 27.20 12.55 10.62
C SER A 62 25.83 13.18 10.40
N SER A 63 25.82 14.36 9.77
CA SER A 63 24.70 15.30 9.82
C SER A 63 23.42 14.79 9.15
N GLY A 64 22.27 15.22 9.68
CA GLY A 64 21.00 15.34 8.97
C GLY A 64 19.87 14.51 9.57
N ALA A 65 20.08 13.21 9.77
CA ALA A 65 19.00 12.32 10.22
C ALA A 65 18.83 12.31 11.75
N ALA A 66 19.89 12.50 12.52
CA ALA A 66 19.85 12.46 13.98
C ALA A 66 20.71 13.58 14.58
N ASP A 67 20.40 13.98 15.81
CA ASP A 67 21.15 14.96 16.60
C ASP A 67 21.44 14.42 18.00
N ILE A 68 22.41 15.01 18.69
CA ILE A 68 22.85 14.58 20.02
C ILE A 68 22.77 15.74 21.00
N GLU A 69 22.09 15.49 22.11
CA GLU A 69 22.12 16.36 23.28
C GLU A 69 22.93 15.72 24.40
N LYS A 70 23.82 16.51 25.02
CA LYS A 70 24.59 16.04 26.17
C LYS A 70 23.67 15.89 27.40
N ALA A 71 23.58 14.69 27.96
CA ALA A 71 22.80 14.42 29.17
C ALA A 71 23.65 14.21 30.43
N GLY A 72 24.90 13.82 30.30
CA GLY A 72 25.81 13.57 31.42
C GLY A 72 27.27 13.49 31.01
N GLU A 73 28.13 13.03 31.91
CA GLU A 73 29.56 12.86 31.64
C GLU A 73 29.82 11.69 30.69
N ASN A 74 29.14 10.57 30.91
CA ASN A 74 29.28 9.32 30.14
C ASN A 74 27.99 8.95 29.39
N SER A 75 27.13 9.94 29.14
CA SER A 75 25.82 9.71 28.52
C SER A 75 25.37 10.87 27.64
N PHE A 76 24.62 10.52 26.62
CA PHE A 76 24.02 11.45 25.68
C PHE A 76 22.59 11.01 25.32
N VAL A 77 21.78 11.96 24.90
CA VAL A 77 20.46 11.72 24.30
C VAL A 77 20.63 11.80 22.80
N LEU A 78 20.20 10.75 22.11
CA LEU A 78 20.10 10.72 20.67
C LEU A 78 18.67 11.07 20.27
N VAL A 79 18.52 12.08 19.41
CA VAL A 79 17.24 12.59 18.93
C VAL A 79 17.11 12.28 17.44
N GLY A 80 16.02 11.62 17.04
CA GLY A 80 15.70 11.43 15.63
C GLY A 80 15.13 12.71 15.03
N MET A 81 15.79 13.28 14.02
CA MET A 81 15.40 14.55 13.40
C MET A 81 14.58 14.30 12.14
N GLU A 82 15.23 13.88 11.06
CA GLU A 82 14.63 13.63 9.75
C GLU A 82 14.82 12.18 9.32
N GLU A 83 13.96 11.70 8.42
CA GLU A 83 14.09 10.37 7.86
C GLU A 83 15.44 10.21 7.14
N GLY A 84 16.21 9.18 7.50
CA GLY A 84 17.52 8.95 6.90
C GLY A 84 18.44 8.09 7.76
N ARG A 85 19.73 8.11 7.43
CA ARG A 85 20.78 7.40 8.16
C ARG A 85 21.82 8.39 8.66
N ALA A 86 22.16 8.28 9.94
CA ALA A 86 23.28 8.95 10.56
C ALA A 86 24.29 7.90 11.06
N GLU A 87 25.56 8.24 11.03
CA GLU A 87 26.64 7.44 11.63
C GLU A 87 27.13 8.18 12.87
N ILE A 88 27.29 7.45 13.96
CA ILE A 88 27.75 7.95 15.24
C ILE A 88 29.09 7.32 15.54
N LEU A 89 30.10 8.15 15.76
CA LEU A 89 31.40 7.74 16.23
C LEU A 89 31.50 8.07 17.72
N LEU A 90 31.74 7.04 18.53
CA LEU A 90 31.94 7.12 19.97
C LEU A 90 33.42 6.94 20.27
N ARG A 91 34.05 7.92 20.91
CA ARG A 91 35.44 7.84 21.35
C ARG A 91 35.49 7.64 22.86
N PHE A 92 36.31 6.69 23.29
CA PHE A 92 36.45 6.31 24.69
C PHE A 92 37.80 6.74 25.28
N GLU A 93 37.87 6.83 26.61
CA GLU A 93 39.08 7.21 27.37
C GLU A 93 40.25 6.26 27.10
N ASN A 94 39.96 4.99 26.83
CA ASN A 94 40.96 3.98 26.49
C ASN A 94 41.53 4.14 25.05
N GLY A 95 41.11 5.17 24.31
CA GLY A 95 41.51 5.42 22.92
C GLY A 95 40.72 4.61 21.88
N THR A 96 39.80 3.74 22.31
CA THR A 96 38.95 2.96 21.39
C THR A 96 37.92 3.88 20.73
N THR A 97 37.58 3.58 19.47
CA THR A 97 36.47 4.21 18.76
C THR A 97 35.46 3.14 18.35
N GLU A 98 34.18 3.35 18.64
CA GLU A 98 33.07 2.52 18.17
C GLU A 98 32.24 3.31 17.16
N SER A 99 31.81 2.65 16.07
CA SER A 99 30.84 3.23 15.13
C SER A 99 29.46 2.60 15.33
N MET A 100 28.42 3.42 15.24
CA MET A 100 27.03 3.02 15.29
C MET A 100 26.23 3.75 14.22
N VAL A 101 25.50 3.00 13.41
CA VAL A 101 24.53 3.53 12.44
C VAL A 101 23.18 3.72 13.13
N VAL A 102 22.63 4.92 12.99
CA VAL A 102 21.28 5.28 13.41
C VAL A 102 20.43 5.44 12.17
N GLU A 103 19.38 4.64 12.06
CA GLU A 103 18.36 4.77 11.03
C GLU A 103 17.14 5.44 11.64
N VAL A 104 16.85 6.66 11.18
CA VAL A 104 15.68 7.41 11.59
C VAL A 104 14.60 7.19 10.55
N VAL A 105 13.48 6.64 10.99
CA VAL A 105 12.33 6.35 10.13
C VAL A 105 11.22 7.35 10.43
N ARG A 106 10.44 7.71 9.41
CA ARG A 106 9.21 8.46 9.66
C ARG A 106 8.25 7.59 10.49
N PRO A 107 7.61 8.13 11.53
CA PRO A 107 6.54 7.39 12.20
C PRO A 107 5.41 7.10 11.20
N PRO A 108 4.86 5.88 11.20
CA PRO A 108 3.75 5.57 10.30
C PRO A 108 2.59 6.50 10.61
N CYS A 109 1.95 7.07 9.58
CA CYS A 109 0.72 7.81 9.81
C CYS A 109 -0.34 6.84 10.38
N TRP A 110 -1.35 7.38 11.08
CA TRP A 110 -2.36 6.53 11.70
C TRP A 110 -3.03 5.60 10.66
N LEU A 111 -3.17 6.04 9.40
CA LEU A 111 -3.74 5.24 8.33
C LEU A 111 -2.82 4.12 7.86
N GLU A 112 -1.50 4.25 7.93
CA GLU A 112 -0.60 3.12 7.62
C GLU A 112 -0.85 1.96 8.56
N ARG A 113 -1.00 2.25 9.86
CA ARG A 113 -1.34 1.23 10.87
C ARG A 113 -2.73 0.64 10.64
N GLU A 114 -3.70 1.47 10.27
CA GLU A 114 -5.07 1.03 10.00
C GLU A 114 -5.15 0.19 8.71
N CYS A 115 -4.45 0.60 7.66
CA CYS A 115 -4.29 -0.15 6.41
C CYS A 115 -3.66 -1.52 6.67
N GLU A 116 -2.60 -1.60 7.48
CA GLU A 116 -1.99 -2.87 7.83
C GLU A 116 -2.97 -3.80 8.57
N GLN A 117 -3.80 -3.26 9.48
CA GLN A 117 -4.79 -4.03 10.22
C GLN A 117 -5.95 -4.51 9.34
N LEU A 118 -6.47 -3.64 8.46
CA LEU A 118 -7.65 -3.94 7.65
C LEU A 118 -7.30 -4.72 6.37
N LEU A 119 -6.24 -4.32 5.67
CA LEU A 119 -5.84 -4.89 4.38
C LEU A 119 -4.88 -6.07 4.54
N GLY A 120 -4.15 -6.12 5.65
CA GLY A 120 -3.08 -7.08 5.89
C GLY A 120 -1.76 -6.61 5.27
N ARG A 121 -0.65 -7.03 5.88
CA ARG A 121 0.71 -6.60 5.51
C ARG A 121 1.04 -6.83 4.02
N GLN A 122 0.68 -8.01 3.50
CA GLN A 122 0.94 -8.41 2.10
C GLN A 122 0.26 -7.49 1.07
N ALA A 123 -0.91 -6.95 1.43
CA ALA A 123 -1.61 -6.00 0.56
C ALA A 123 -0.93 -4.62 0.57
N CYS A 124 -0.33 -4.24 1.69
CA CYS A 124 0.35 -2.95 1.86
C CYS A 124 1.68 -2.90 1.11
N ASP A 125 2.34 -4.04 0.86
CA ASP A 125 3.62 -4.08 0.12
C ASP A 125 3.52 -3.49 -1.31
N LYS A 126 2.31 -3.48 -1.89
CA LYS A 126 2.04 -2.94 -3.24
C LYS A 126 1.35 -1.58 -3.22
N LEU A 127 1.12 -1.03 -2.03
CA LEU A 127 0.49 0.26 -1.82
C LEU A 127 1.50 1.21 -1.20
N VAL A 128 1.61 2.40 -1.78
CA VAL A 128 2.39 3.49 -1.21
C VAL A 128 1.40 4.47 -0.58
N ILE A 129 1.54 4.66 0.72
CA ILE A 129 0.73 5.58 1.52
C ILE A 129 1.57 6.82 1.81
N LEU A 130 1.08 7.98 1.37
CA LEU A 130 1.74 9.27 1.55
C LEU A 130 0.80 10.22 2.27
N GLN A 131 1.26 10.84 3.35
CA GLN A 131 0.55 11.94 3.96
C GLN A 131 0.98 13.26 3.30
N VAL A 132 0.03 13.97 2.71
CA VAL A 132 0.24 15.28 2.08
C VAL A 132 -0.72 16.27 2.76
N GLN A 133 -0.18 17.11 3.63
CA GLN A 133 -0.96 18.04 4.47
C GLN A 133 -2.01 17.28 5.32
N ASP A 134 -3.30 17.56 5.10
CA ASP A 134 -4.48 16.95 5.73
C ASP A 134 -5.00 15.72 4.97
N ARG A 135 -4.39 15.37 3.84
CA ARG A 135 -4.82 14.27 2.97
C ARG A 135 -3.86 13.09 3.03
N ILE A 136 -4.41 11.90 2.82
CA ILE A 136 -3.64 10.67 2.74
C ILE A 136 -3.82 10.09 1.34
N VAL A 137 -2.76 10.11 0.56
CA VAL A 137 -2.76 9.60 -0.80
C VAL A 137 -2.33 8.15 -0.78
N VAL A 138 -3.16 7.26 -1.32
CA VAL A 138 -2.82 5.85 -1.49
C VAL A 138 -2.70 5.56 -2.97
N ARG A 139 -1.52 5.11 -3.40
CA ARG A 139 -1.22 4.74 -4.80
C ARG A 139 -0.69 3.32 -4.87
N GLY A 140 -0.87 2.65 -6.01
CA GLY A 140 -0.35 1.29 -6.21
C GLY A 140 -1.38 0.38 -6.87
N THR A 141 -1.10 -0.92 -6.89
CA THR A 141 -1.94 -1.90 -7.60
C THR A 141 -2.59 -2.88 -6.62
N ILE A 142 -3.92 -3.00 -6.71
CA ILE A 142 -4.69 -3.99 -5.95
C ILE A 142 -4.91 -5.22 -6.83
N GLU A 143 -4.38 -6.35 -6.37
CA GLU A 143 -4.38 -7.60 -7.13
C GLU A 143 -5.40 -8.64 -6.67
N ASP A 144 -6.10 -8.36 -5.57
CA ASP A 144 -7.08 -9.27 -4.98
C ASP A 144 -8.42 -8.57 -4.74
N ALA A 145 -9.50 -9.31 -5.00
CA ALA A 145 -10.87 -8.82 -4.86
C ALA A 145 -11.25 -8.56 -3.40
N GLN A 146 -10.72 -9.33 -2.44
CA GLN A 146 -10.95 -9.08 -1.02
C GLN A 146 -10.22 -7.82 -0.58
N THR A 147 -8.96 -7.64 -0.98
CA THR A 147 -8.19 -6.41 -0.70
C THR A 147 -8.91 -5.19 -1.24
N LEU A 148 -9.41 -5.24 -2.48
CA LEU A 148 -10.20 -4.16 -3.07
C LEU A 148 -11.44 -3.83 -2.23
N ALA A 149 -12.20 -4.85 -1.82
CA ALA A 149 -13.39 -4.66 -1.02
C ALA A 149 -13.10 -4.04 0.36
N ARG A 150 -11.98 -4.41 1.00
CA ARG A 150 -11.56 -3.84 2.28
C ARG A 150 -11.05 -2.40 2.11
N PHE A 151 -10.27 -2.14 1.06
CA PHE A 151 -9.74 -0.81 0.75
C PHE A 151 -10.85 0.20 0.44
N ARG A 152 -11.89 -0.23 -0.29
CA ARG A 152 -13.10 0.57 -0.52
C ARG A 152 -13.80 0.98 0.77
N ARG A 153 -13.94 0.05 1.72
CA ARG A 153 -14.55 0.35 3.04
C ARG A 153 -13.71 1.36 3.82
N LEU A 154 -12.39 1.24 3.75
CA LEU A 154 -11.48 2.21 4.33
C LEU A 154 -11.70 3.59 3.70
N CYS A 155 -11.71 3.70 2.36
CA CYS A 155 -11.96 4.99 1.69
C CYS A 155 -13.34 5.58 2.01
N ALA A 156 -14.36 4.74 2.19
CA ALA A 156 -15.71 5.20 2.56
C ALA A 156 -15.78 5.74 4.00
N ASN A 157 -14.97 5.19 4.92
CA ASN A 157 -14.94 5.60 6.33
C ASN A 157 -14.04 6.82 6.57
N PHE A 158 -13.10 7.09 5.66
CA PHE A 158 -12.06 8.11 5.83
C PHE A 158 -11.97 9.02 4.59
N PRO A 159 -12.78 10.09 4.51
CA PRO A 159 -12.83 11.01 3.36
C PRO A 159 -11.52 11.77 3.07
N GLU A 160 -10.60 11.80 4.02
CA GLU A 160 -9.24 12.32 3.89
C GLU A 160 -8.36 11.45 2.97
N VAL A 161 -8.78 10.21 2.70
CA VAL A 161 -8.07 9.27 1.84
C VAL A 161 -8.36 9.55 0.37
N VAL A 162 -7.30 9.85 -0.38
CA VAL A 162 -7.33 10.02 -1.83
C VAL A 162 -6.88 8.71 -2.47
N ASP A 163 -7.83 7.99 -3.07
CA ASP A 163 -7.60 6.75 -3.80
C ASP A 163 -7.03 7.04 -5.20
N LEU A 164 -5.74 6.74 -5.39
CA LEU A 164 -5.05 6.68 -6.68
C LEU A 164 -4.59 5.25 -7.01
N THR A 165 -5.28 4.25 -6.47
CA THR A 165 -4.98 2.84 -6.72
C THR A 165 -5.53 2.38 -8.07
N GLU A 166 -4.83 1.42 -8.66
CA GLU A 166 -5.23 0.72 -9.87
C GLU A 166 -5.64 -0.71 -9.53
N VAL A 167 -6.70 -1.21 -10.17
CA VAL A 167 -7.17 -2.58 -9.99
C VAL A 167 -6.53 -3.46 -11.06
N SER A 168 -5.92 -4.58 -10.64
CA SER A 168 -5.26 -5.48 -11.58
C SER A 168 -6.25 -6.12 -12.56
N PRO A 169 -5.83 -6.43 -13.80
CA PRO A 169 -6.69 -7.11 -14.76
C PRO A 169 -7.27 -8.43 -14.25
N ALA A 170 -6.52 -9.16 -13.42
CA ALA A 170 -6.95 -10.43 -12.85
C ALA A 170 -8.17 -10.26 -11.93
N VAL A 171 -8.23 -9.19 -11.15
CA VAL A 171 -9.39 -8.86 -10.30
C VAL A 171 -10.60 -8.52 -11.17
N LEU A 172 -10.40 -7.76 -12.24
CA LEU A 172 -11.47 -7.42 -13.17
C LEU A 172 -12.00 -8.65 -13.91
N ASP A 173 -11.12 -9.56 -14.31
CA ASP A 173 -11.49 -10.82 -14.96
C ASP A 173 -12.27 -11.74 -14.00
N ALA A 174 -11.86 -11.80 -12.72
CA ALA A 174 -12.60 -12.51 -11.69
C ALA A 174 -13.99 -11.89 -11.45
N ALA A 175 -14.11 -10.56 -11.48
CA ALA A 175 -15.39 -9.88 -11.39
C ALA A 175 -16.32 -10.23 -12.56
N VAL A 176 -15.80 -10.25 -13.80
CA VAL A 176 -16.56 -10.67 -14.99
C VAL A 176 -16.98 -12.13 -14.92
N ALA A 177 -16.10 -13.02 -14.43
CA ALA A 177 -16.46 -14.42 -14.20
C ALA A 177 -17.61 -14.55 -13.19
N ALA A 178 -17.57 -13.78 -12.10
CA ALA A 178 -18.65 -13.75 -11.12
C ALA A 178 -19.97 -13.21 -11.70
N MET A 179 -19.92 -12.15 -12.52
CA MET A 179 -21.10 -11.64 -13.23
C MET A 179 -21.74 -12.71 -14.11
N ASN A 180 -20.93 -13.40 -14.91
CA ASN A 180 -21.42 -14.47 -15.79
C ASN A 180 -22.06 -15.62 -15.00
N ALA A 181 -21.48 -15.98 -13.86
CA ALA A 181 -22.08 -16.98 -12.98
C ALA A 181 -23.44 -16.53 -12.41
N GLU A 182 -23.59 -15.26 -12.03
CA GLU A 182 -24.89 -14.75 -11.57
C GLU A 182 -25.92 -14.64 -12.70
N LEU A 183 -25.51 -14.23 -13.90
CA LEU A 183 -26.39 -14.18 -15.07
C LEU A 183 -26.98 -15.57 -15.34
N GLN A 184 -26.17 -16.62 -15.31
CA GLN A 184 -26.62 -18.01 -15.44
C GLN A 184 -27.56 -18.42 -14.31
N ARG A 185 -27.22 -18.13 -13.05
CA ARG A 185 -28.12 -18.44 -11.90
C ARG A 185 -29.45 -17.70 -11.97
N ALA A 186 -29.48 -16.52 -12.58
CA ALA A 186 -30.68 -15.75 -12.80
C ALA A 186 -31.54 -16.25 -13.98
N GLY A 187 -31.09 -17.29 -14.70
CA GLY A 187 -31.75 -17.84 -15.89
C GLY A 187 -31.48 -17.06 -17.17
N LEU A 188 -30.47 -16.20 -17.20
CA LEU A 188 -30.12 -15.33 -18.33
C LEU A 188 -29.02 -15.97 -19.20
N ASP A 189 -29.21 -17.23 -19.59
CA ASP A 189 -28.20 -18.03 -20.31
C ASP A 189 -27.83 -17.47 -21.69
N GLY A 190 -28.72 -16.66 -22.28
CA GLY A 190 -28.50 -15.97 -23.54
C GLY A 190 -27.61 -14.74 -23.44
N VAL A 191 -27.23 -14.29 -22.23
CA VAL A 191 -26.46 -13.06 -21.98
C VAL A 191 -25.11 -13.39 -21.35
N ARG A 192 -24.05 -12.72 -21.82
CA ARG A 192 -22.70 -12.82 -21.23
C ARG A 192 -22.06 -11.44 -21.07
N ALA A 193 -21.37 -11.27 -19.96
CA ALA A 193 -20.49 -10.16 -19.68
C ALA A 193 -19.07 -10.44 -20.23
N ARG A 194 -18.47 -9.47 -20.89
CA ARG A 194 -17.09 -9.52 -21.40
C ARG A 194 -16.36 -8.22 -21.05
N ARG A 195 -15.12 -8.33 -20.59
CA ARG A 195 -14.27 -7.15 -20.38
C ARG A 195 -13.72 -6.63 -21.71
N VAL A 196 -13.81 -5.32 -21.90
CA VAL A 196 -13.20 -4.58 -23.01
C VAL A 196 -12.45 -3.39 -22.41
N GLY A 197 -11.13 -3.53 -22.24
CA GLY A 197 -10.30 -2.53 -21.54
C GLY A 197 -10.71 -2.38 -20.07
N SER A 198 -11.09 -1.17 -19.70
CA SER A 198 -11.63 -0.78 -18.38
C SER A 198 -13.16 -0.77 -18.33
N LYS A 199 -13.83 -1.49 -19.25
CA LYS A 199 -15.29 -1.57 -19.33
C LYS A 199 -15.77 -3.01 -19.38
N VAL A 200 -17.05 -3.21 -19.04
CA VAL A 200 -17.76 -4.45 -19.29
C VAL A 200 -18.82 -4.23 -20.35
N LEU A 201 -18.82 -5.12 -21.33
CA LEU A 201 -19.81 -5.21 -22.38
C LEU A 201 -20.74 -6.40 -22.08
N LEU A 202 -22.04 -6.18 -22.25
CA LEU A 202 -23.03 -7.24 -22.25
C LEU A 202 -23.38 -7.62 -23.68
N GLU A 203 -23.17 -8.89 -24.02
CA GLU A 203 -23.43 -9.46 -25.34
C GLU A 203 -24.45 -10.60 -25.19
N GLY A 204 -25.39 -10.72 -26.14
CA GLY A 204 -26.34 -11.82 -26.12
C GLY A 204 -27.74 -11.49 -26.61
N SER A 205 -28.66 -12.41 -26.33
CA SER A 205 -30.09 -12.26 -26.59
C SER A 205 -30.88 -12.33 -25.28
N VAL A 206 -31.91 -11.49 -25.20
CA VAL A 206 -32.89 -11.47 -24.12
C VAL A 206 -34.28 -11.68 -24.71
N SER A 207 -35.17 -12.28 -23.93
CA SER A 207 -36.54 -12.60 -24.33
C SER A 207 -37.45 -11.38 -24.26
N ASP A 208 -37.18 -10.47 -23.31
CA ASP A 208 -37.95 -9.26 -23.09
C ASP A 208 -37.12 -8.12 -22.43
N GLU A 209 -37.76 -6.97 -22.26
CA GLU A 209 -37.14 -5.79 -21.62
C GLU A 209 -36.93 -5.97 -20.12
N LEU A 210 -37.65 -6.88 -19.46
CA LEU A 210 -37.48 -7.18 -18.04
C LEU A 210 -36.16 -7.96 -17.81
N GLU A 211 -35.89 -8.98 -18.63
CA GLU A 211 -34.62 -9.70 -18.65
C GLU A 211 -33.45 -8.77 -18.95
N ARG A 212 -33.62 -7.86 -19.91
CA ARG A 212 -32.61 -6.84 -20.23
C ARG A 212 -32.27 -5.98 -19.01
N LYS A 213 -33.28 -5.44 -18.32
CA LYS A 213 -33.09 -4.62 -17.12
C LYS A 213 -32.44 -5.41 -16.01
N ARG A 214 -32.85 -6.67 -15.81
CA ARG A 214 -32.29 -7.57 -14.80
C ARG A 214 -30.80 -7.86 -15.07
N ALA A 215 -30.45 -8.20 -16.32
CA ALA A 215 -29.07 -8.43 -16.72
C ALA A 215 -28.18 -7.21 -16.47
N ARG A 216 -28.69 -6.01 -16.81
CA ARG A 216 -28.02 -4.75 -16.57
C ARG A 216 -27.77 -4.50 -15.08
N LEU A 217 -28.78 -4.64 -14.23
CA LEU A 217 -28.65 -4.41 -12.78
C LEU A 217 -27.65 -5.36 -12.13
N ILE A 218 -27.62 -6.63 -12.53
CA ILE A 218 -26.64 -7.60 -12.03
C ILE A 218 -25.21 -7.13 -12.36
N VAL A 219 -25.00 -6.72 -13.60
CA VAL A 219 -23.66 -6.33 -14.07
C VAL A 219 -23.23 -4.99 -13.48
N GLU A 220 -24.12 -4.01 -13.39
CA GLU A 220 -23.84 -2.72 -12.73
C GLU A 220 -23.45 -2.93 -11.27
N ALA A 221 -24.22 -3.71 -10.51
CA ALA A 221 -23.92 -3.96 -9.09
C ALA A 221 -22.55 -4.63 -8.87
N TYR A 222 -22.16 -5.57 -9.73
CA TYR A 222 -20.87 -6.24 -9.62
C TYR A 222 -19.72 -5.39 -10.15
N TRP A 223 -19.95 -4.59 -11.20
CA TRP A 223 -18.92 -3.74 -11.79
C TRP A 223 -18.60 -2.53 -10.92
N GLU A 224 -19.62 -1.89 -10.36
CA GLU A 224 -19.46 -0.81 -9.39
C GLU A 224 -18.62 -1.30 -8.20
N LYS A 225 -18.90 -2.50 -7.70
CA LYS A 225 -18.11 -3.14 -6.65
C LYS A 225 -16.65 -3.40 -7.06
N ALA A 226 -16.38 -3.67 -8.34
CA ALA A 226 -15.05 -3.99 -8.86
C ALA A 226 -14.22 -2.75 -9.29
N VAL A 227 -14.85 -1.65 -9.72
CA VAL A 227 -14.14 -0.50 -10.32
C VAL A 227 -14.44 0.84 -9.65
N GLY A 228 -15.57 0.94 -8.93
CA GLY A 228 -15.97 2.14 -8.18
C GLY A 228 -17.00 2.93 -8.96
N GLU A 229 -17.74 3.80 -8.28
CA GLU A 229 -18.57 4.78 -8.99
C GLU A 229 -17.67 5.69 -9.82
N GLY A 230 -17.92 5.74 -11.14
CA GLY A 230 -17.44 6.77 -12.06
C GLY A 230 -15.99 7.24 -11.89
N ARG A 231 -15.04 6.52 -12.51
CA ARG A 231 -13.82 7.14 -13.04
C ARG A 231 -13.97 7.37 -14.54
#